data_AF-A0A256XTJ7-F1
#
_entry.id   AF-A0A256XTJ7-F1
#
_cell.length_a   1.000
_cell.length_b   1.000
_cell.length_c   1.000
_cell.angle_alpha   90.00
_cell.angle_beta   90.00
_cell.angle_gamma   90.00
#
_symmetry.space_group_name_H-M   'P 1'
#
loop_
_entity.id
_entity.type
_entity.pdbx_description
1 polymer ?
#
loop_
_entity_poly.entity_id
_entity_poly.type
_entity_poly.pdbx_seq_one_letter_code
_entity_poly.pdbx_strand_id
1 'polypeptide(L)'
;MVVTVHYVSFHPTLIYDGFERIRLAYPVERVYLLYDGKQDKYGYVSKYNVRRLSRALSFFKPILFPVNPLSFKSVYSRMYSILKYEEESGRDVLIDITDMPSIMSSAVTVAVVQFRNAKIYSVQPESRGDFIPEPETIEFEEWVARKDNKRALELLGVGLPNNRKEILDTSKDFDKIRILKLLYNKGGKADSIKSLIKWSGEEVTAINKAQYSRWVSELEDKGLIQREYRGRNRRVILTELGKAYVEALRRVDEIKKKVTEIERKMKLPQTIEL
;
A
#
# COMPACT_ATOMS: atom_id res chain seq x y z
N MET A 1 21.75 1.77 -2.54
CA MET A 1 21.28 3.11 -2.95
C MET A 1 19.84 2.98 -3.42
N VAL A 2 19.07 4.07 -3.44
CA VAL A 2 17.64 4.01 -3.78
C VAL A 2 17.34 4.78 -5.05
N VAL A 3 16.29 4.34 -5.74
CA VAL A 3 15.70 4.98 -6.90
C VAL A 3 14.29 5.40 -6.53
N THR A 4 13.87 6.60 -6.96
CA THR A 4 12.52 7.08 -6.72
C THR A 4 11.74 7.20 -8.01
N VAL A 5 10.48 6.78 -8.02
CA VAL A 5 9.56 6.95 -9.14
C VAL A 5 8.36 7.76 -8.70
N HIS A 6 8.04 8.83 -9.41
CA HIS A 6 6.94 9.73 -9.09
C HIS A 6 6.04 9.93 -10.30
N TYR A 7 4.72 9.88 -10.11
CA TYR A 7 3.77 10.35 -11.12
C TYR A 7 3.35 11.78 -10.80
N VAL A 8 3.57 12.69 -11.74
CA VAL A 8 3.34 14.12 -11.54
C VAL A 8 2.06 14.54 -12.23
N SER A 9 1.01 14.84 -11.46
CA SER A 9 -0.26 15.34 -12.00
C SER A 9 -0.56 16.74 -11.47
N PHE A 10 -1.30 16.85 -10.36
CA PHE A 10 -1.81 18.12 -9.83
C PHE A 10 -1.00 18.65 -8.65
N HIS A 11 -0.26 17.79 -7.93
CA HIS A 11 0.34 18.15 -6.64
C HIS A 11 1.88 18.09 -6.65
N PRO A 12 2.59 18.84 -7.52
CA PRO A 12 4.05 18.76 -7.63
C PRO A 12 4.80 19.17 -6.36
N THR A 13 4.22 20.06 -5.53
CA THR A 13 4.81 20.45 -4.24
C THR A 13 4.76 19.29 -3.24
N LEU A 14 3.63 18.59 -3.14
CA LEU A 14 3.48 17.46 -2.23
C LEU A 14 4.44 16.31 -2.59
N ILE A 15 4.62 16.07 -3.89
CA ILE A 15 5.61 15.11 -4.41
C ILE A 15 7.03 15.56 -4.03
N TYR A 16 7.35 16.85 -4.19
CA TYR A 16 8.65 17.39 -3.81
C TYR A 16 8.93 17.22 -2.31
N ASP A 17 7.96 17.54 -1.45
CA ASP A 17 8.11 17.40 0.00
C ASP A 17 8.31 15.92 0.42
N GLY A 18 7.59 15.00 -0.23
CA GLY A 18 7.80 13.57 -0.08
C GLY A 18 9.20 13.14 -0.48
N PHE A 19 9.67 13.60 -1.64
CA PHE A 19 11.03 13.35 -2.12
C PHE A 19 12.09 13.89 -1.14
N GLU A 20 11.90 15.09 -0.59
CA GLU A 20 12.83 15.67 0.38
C GLU A 20 12.98 14.78 1.64
N ARG A 21 11.87 14.22 2.13
CA ARG A 21 11.92 13.27 3.26
C ARG A 21 12.70 12.00 2.89
N ILE A 22 12.55 11.50 1.66
CA ILE A 22 13.29 10.33 1.18
C ILE A 22 14.77 10.63 1.03
N ARG A 23 15.16 11.75 0.41
CA ARG A 23 16.59 12.06 0.17
C ARG A 23 17.37 12.24 1.46
N LEU A 24 16.71 12.67 2.53
CA LEU A 24 17.31 12.80 3.86
C LEU A 24 17.52 11.44 4.54
N ALA A 25 16.64 10.47 4.25
CA ALA A 25 16.68 9.15 4.85
C ALA A 25 17.51 8.13 4.04
N TYR A 26 17.64 8.34 2.72
CA TYR A 26 18.25 7.37 1.81
C TYR A 26 19.16 8.04 0.77
N PRO A 27 20.28 7.40 0.39
CA PRO A 27 21.12 7.87 -0.71
C PRO A 27 20.43 7.62 -2.06
N VAL A 28 19.80 8.67 -2.59
CA VAL A 28 19.09 8.65 -3.88
C VAL A 28 20.09 8.70 -5.04
N GLU A 29 20.00 7.71 -5.93
CA GLU A 29 20.86 7.60 -7.11
C GLU A 29 20.16 8.05 -8.39
N ARG A 30 18.85 7.82 -8.49
CA ARG A 30 18.07 8.12 -9.70
C ARG A 30 16.65 8.53 -9.38
N VAL A 31 16.13 9.46 -10.19
CA VAL A 31 14.76 9.95 -10.10
C VAL A 31 14.07 9.73 -11.45
N TYR A 32 12.97 8.98 -11.45
CA TYR A 32 12.06 8.86 -12.58
C TYR A 32 10.82 9.72 -12.34
N LEU A 33 10.48 10.54 -13.33
CA LEU A 33 9.26 11.35 -13.34
C LEU A 33 8.34 10.87 -14.46
N LEU A 34 7.26 10.19 -14.07
CA LEU A 34 6.16 9.83 -14.96
C LEU A 34 5.20 11.00 -15.08
N TYR A 35 4.67 11.23 -16.28
CA TYR A 35 3.68 12.28 -16.53
C TYR A 35 2.65 11.83 -17.57
N ASP A 36 1.48 12.47 -17.56
CA ASP A 36 0.41 12.19 -18.49
C ASP A 36 0.78 12.67 -19.91
N GLY A 37 0.99 11.70 -20.78
CA GLY A 37 1.38 11.91 -22.18
C GLY A 37 0.22 12.35 -23.08
N LYS A 38 -1.04 12.25 -22.61
CA LYS A 38 -2.23 12.58 -23.41
C LYS A 38 -2.20 14.03 -23.92
N GLN A 39 -2.88 14.26 -25.04
CA GLN A 39 -3.05 15.60 -25.64
C GLN A 39 -4.40 16.20 -25.22
N ASP A 40 -4.66 16.21 -23.92
CA ASP A 40 -5.85 16.81 -23.32
C ASP A 40 -5.45 17.80 -22.20
N LYS A 41 -6.44 18.44 -21.58
CA LYS A 41 -6.22 19.40 -20.50
C LYS A 41 -5.46 18.81 -19.30
N TYR A 42 -5.65 17.52 -19.02
CA TYR A 42 -4.98 16.83 -17.90
C TYR A 42 -3.52 16.55 -18.24
N GLY A 43 -3.26 16.06 -19.45
CA GLY A 43 -1.93 15.91 -20.02
C GLY A 43 -1.16 17.23 -20.06
N TYR A 44 -1.82 18.34 -20.41
CA TYR A 44 -1.20 19.66 -20.40
C TYR A 44 -0.76 20.09 -18.99
N VAL A 45 -1.63 19.96 -17.99
CA VAL A 45 -1.30 20.28 -16.58
C VAL A 45 -0.16 19.40 -16.07
N SER A 46 -0.20 18.10 -16.33
CA SER A 46 0.86 17.16 -15.93
C SER A 46 2.20 17.50 -16.58
N LYS A 47 2.22 17.81 -17.90
CA LYS A 47 3.43 18.26 -18.63
C LYS A 47 3.99 19.58 -18.07
N TYR A 48 3.12 20.51 -17.69
CA TYR A 48 3.54 21.76 -17.05
C TYR A 48 4.20 21.49 -15.69
N ASN A 49 3.57 20.66 -14.86
CA ASN A 49 4.03 20.36 -13.50
C ASN A 49 5.31 19.50 -13.49
N VAL A 50 5.44 18.50 -14.37
CA VAL A 50 6.66 17.69 -14.45
C VAL A 50 7.88 18.51 -14.87
N ARG A 51 7.72 19.52 -15.75
CA ARG A 51 8.79 20.44 -16.12
C ARG A 51 9.24 21.30 -14.93
N ARG A 52 8.30 21.79 -14.13
CA ARG A 52 8.61 22.56 -12.92
C ARG A 52 9.37 21.71 -11.91
N LEU A 53 8.87 20.50 -11.63
CA LEU A 53 9.51 19.58 -10.69
C LEU A 53 10.90 19.12 -11.19
N SER A 54 11.03 18.83 -12.49
CA SER A 54 12.31 18.47 -13.11
C SER A 54 13.38 19.54 -12.94
N ARG A 55 13.02 20.84 -13.03
CA ARG A 55 13.95 21.95 -12.76
C ARG A 55 14.37 21.99 -11.29
N ALA A 56 13.41 21.84 -10.37
CA ALA A 56 13.69 21.82 -8.94
C ALA A 56 14.63 20.65 -8.56
N LEU A 57 14.49 19.50 -9.23
CA LEU A 57 15.29 18.30 -9.02
C LEU A 57 16.49 18.18 -9.98
N SER A 58 16.90 19.27 -10.62
CA SER A 58 17.91 19.27 -11.71
C SER A 58 19.25 18.63 -11.31
N PHE A 59 19.65 18.74 -10.05
CA PHE A 59 20.84 18.06 -9.49
C PHE A 59 20.83 16.55 -9.78
N PHE A 60 19.67 15.90 -9.67
CA PHE A 60 19.50 14.46 -9.89
C PHE A 60 19.29 14.08 -11.37
N LYS A 61 19.21 15.06 -12.27
CA LYS A 61 18.94 14.87 -13.71
C LYS A 61 17.79 13.88 -13.97
N PRO A 62 16.54 14.20 -13.53
CA PRO A 62 15.46 13.23 -13.55
C PRO A 62 15.15 12.73 -14.96
N ILE A 63 14.80 11.44 -15.07
CA ILE A 63 14.42 10.80 -16.32
C ILE A 63 12.90 10.91 -16.49
N LEU A 64 12.47 11.58 -17.55
CA LEU A 64 11.05 11.85 -17.81
C LEU A 64 10.47 10.80 -18.75
N PHE A 65 9.33 10.22 -18.37
CA PHE A 65 8.62 9.25 -19.20
C PHE A 65 7.14 9.57 -19.33
N PRO A 66 6.60 9.66 -20.56
CA PRO A 66 5.17 9.77 -20.77
C PRO A 66 4.49 8.42 -20.52
N VAL A 67 3.31 8.48 -19.91
CA VAL A 67 2.36 7.37 -19.76
C VAL A 67 0.95 7.85 -20.03
N ASN A 68 0.04 6.96 -20.44
CA ASN A 68 -1.38 7.21 -20.29
C ASN A 68 -1.82 6.68 -18.91
N PRO A 69 -2.07 7.56 -17.92
CA PRO A 69 -2.39 7.14 -16.55
C PRO A 69 -3.75 6.46 -16.42
N LEU A 70 -4.59 6.52 -17.47
CA LEU A 70 -5.89 5.84 -17.53
C LEU A 70 -5.81 4.49 -18.26
N SER A 71 -4.62 4.09 -18.73
CA SER A 71 -4.40 2.83 -19.43
C SER A 71 -3.55 1.89 -18.58
N PHE A 72 -4.16 0.80 -18.10
CA PHE A 72 -3.46 -0.25 -17.35
C PHE A 72 -2.20 -0.72 -18.09
N LYS A 73 -2.32 -1.05 -19.39
CA LYS A 73 -1.20 -1.49 -20.23
C LYS A 73 -0.07 -0.47 -20.27
N SER A 74 -0.38 0.81 -20.47
CA SER A 74 0.63 1.87 -20.55
C SER A 74 1.40 2.05 -19.24
N VAL A 75 0.70 1.98 -18.11
CA VAL A 75 1.32 2.15 -16.79
C VAL A 75 2.11 0.89 -16.42
N TYR A 76 1.49 -0.28 -16.55
CA TYR A 76 2.10 -1.56 -16.19
C TYR A 76 3.39 -1.79 -16.97
N SER A 77 3.38 -1.64 -18.30
CA SER A 77 4.59 -1.86 -19.11
C SER A 77 5.72 -0.91 -18.71
N ARG A 78 5.41 0.37 -18.49
CA ARG A 78 6.40 1.36 -18.06
C ARG A 78 6.99 1.01 -16.69
N MET A 79 6.12 0.74 -15.71
CA MET A 79 6.55 0.45 -14.35
C MET A 79 7.35 -0.84 -14.29
N TYR A 80 6.90 -1.91 -14.97
CA TYR A 80 7.61 -3.17 -15.06
C TYR A 80 9.01 -2.99 -15.66
N SER A 81 9.15 -2.24 -16.76
CA SER A 81 10.46 -1.98 -17.36
C SER A 81 11.41 -1.22 -16.43
N ILE A 82 10.91 -0.22 -15.69
CA ILE A 82 11.72 0.50 -14.69
C ILE A 82 12.15 -0.46 -13.59
N LEU A 83 11.22 -1.19 -13.00
CA LEU A 83 11.49 -2.12 -11.90
C LEU A 83 12.49 -3.21 -12.30
N LYS A 84 12.32 -3.80 -13.48
CA LYS A 84 13.21 -4.84 -13.99
C LYS A 84 14.64 -4.34 -14.16
N TYR A 85 14.82 -3.17 -14.76
CA TYR A 85 16.13 -2.56 -14.95
C TYR A 85 16.82 -2.22 -13.61
N GLU A 86 16.07 -1.67 -12.65
CA GLU A 86 16.63 -1.31 -11.35
C GLU A 86 16.91 -2.52 -10.46
N GLU A 87 16.11 -3.58 -10.55
CA GLU A 87 16.38 -4.88 -9.91
C GLU A 87 17.68 -5.49 -10.45
N GLU A 88 17.86 -5.53 -11.76
CA GLU A 88 19.10 -6.02 -12.40
C GLU A 88 20.32 -5.17 -12.02
N SER A 89 20.10 -3.91 -11.68
CA SER A 89 21.13 -3.01 -11.17
C SER A 89 21.34 -3.11 -9.64
N GLY A 90 20.61 -3.97 -8.94
CA GLY A 90 20.71 -4.16 -7.49
C GLY A 90 20.26 -2.96 -6.66
N ARG A 91 19.31 -2.14 -7.16
CA ARG A 91 18.82 -0.93 -6.48
C ARG A 91 17.43 -1.15 -5.90
N ASP A 92 17.17 -0.56 -4.73
CA ASP A 92 15.81 -0.48 -4.18
C ASP A 92 15.01 0.64 -4.87
N VAL A 93 13.72 0.40 -5.12
CA VAL A 93 12.83 1.35 -5.79
C VAL A 93 11.72 1.79 -4.84
N LEU A 94 11.61 3.10 -4.61
CA LEU A 94 10.55 3.73 -3.83
C LEU A 94 9.58 4.45 -4.78
N ILE A 95 8.32 4.06 -4.75
CA ILE A 95 7.32 4.52 -5.71
C ILE A 95 6.26 5.36 -4.99
N ASP A 96 6.17 6.62 -5.42
CA ASP A 96 5.15 7.54 -4.94
C ASP A 96 3.82 7.30 -5.64
N ILE A 97 2.79 6.92 -4.88
CA ILE A 97 1.42 6.75 -5.40
C ILE A 97 0.49 7.94 -5.10
N THR A 98 1.01 9.03 -4.51
CA THR A 98 0.23 10.15 -3.97
C THR A 98 -0.72 10.77 -4.99
N ASP A 99 -0.26 10.98 -6.21
CA ASP A 99 -1.00 11.70 -7.25
C ASP A 99 -1.55 10.77 -8.35
N MET A 100 -1.45 9.45 -8.15
CA MET A 100 -1.85 8.45 -9.14
C MET A 100 -3.37 8.23 -9.14
N PRO A 101 -4.04 8.26 -10.31
CA PRO A 101 -5.44 7.84 -10.39
C PRO A 101 -5.57 6.33 -10.10
N SER A 102 -6.77 5.90 -9.71
CA SER A 102 -7.05 4.53 -9.23
C SER A 102 -6.50 3.43 -10.15
N ILE A 103 -6.71 3.54 -11.46
CA ILE A 103 -6.23 2.57 -12.45
C ILE A 103 -4.70 2.53 -12.55
N MET A 104 -4.02 3.66 -12.40
CA MET A 104 -2.57 3.74 -12.35
C MET A 104 -2.03 3.11 -11.06
N SER A 105 -2.59 3.48 -9.90
CA SER A 105 -2.20 2.89 -8.60
C SER A 105 -2.38 1.38 -8.59
N SER A 106 -3.44 0.89 -9.24
CA SER A 106 -3.71 -0.54 -9.41
C SER A 106 -2.66 -1.21 -10.30
N ALA A 107 -2.36 -0.65 -11.47
CA ALA A 107 -1.34 -1.17 -12.37
C ALA A 107 0.06 -1.19 -11.73
N VAL A 108 0.40 -0.13 -10.99
CA VAL A 108 1.65 -0.05 -10.22
C VAL A 108 1.69 -1.13 -9.14
N THR A 109 0.61 -1.32 -8.38
CA THR A 109 0.55 -2.36 -7.35
C THR A 109 0.75 -3.75 -7.94
N VAL A 110 0.12 -4.05 -9.08
CA VAL A 110 0.28 -5.33 -9.78
C VAL A 110 1.72 -5.53 -10.30
N ALA A 111 2.40 -4.46 -10.73
CA ALA A 111 3.81 -4.55 -11.10
C ALA A 111 4.68 -4.80 -9.86
N VAL A 112 4.52 -3.99 -8.80
CA VAL A 112 5.35 -4.00 -7.59
C VAL A 112 5.36 -5.35 -6.87
N VAL A 113 4.22 -6.05 -6.77
CA VAL A 113 4.17 -7.35 -6.08
C VAL A 113 5.06 -8.44 -6.71
N GLN A 114 5.62 -8.19 -7.90
CA GLN A 114 6.54 -9.09 -8.58
C GLN A 114 8.02 -8.81 -8.26
N PHE A 115 8.33 -7.71 -7.58
CA PHE A 115 9.70 -7.24 -7.34
C PHE A 115 9.96 -7.02 -5.85
N ARG A 116 10.93 -7.74 -5.28
CA ARG A 116 11.22 -7.68 -3.82
C ARG A 116 11.88 -6.37 -3.39
N ASN A 117 12.59 -5.72 -4.31
CA ASN A 117 13.29 -4.45 -4.10
C ASN A 117 12.38 -3.22 -4.27
N ALA A 118 11.08 -3.41 -4.53
CA ALA A 118 10.13 -2.32 -4.79
C ALA A 118 9.20 -2.08 -3.58
N LYS A 119 9.01 -0.80 -3.23
CA LYS A 119 8.10 -0.38 -2.16
C LYS A 119 7.26 0.81 -2.61
N ILE A 120 5.99 0.82 -2.24
CA ILE A 120 5.07 1.94 -2.46
C ILE A 120 4.99 2.82 -1.21
N TYR A 121 4.81 4.11 -1.42
CA TYR A 121 4.49 5.06 -0.35
C TYR A 121 3.54 6.15 -0.86
N SER A 122 2.87 6.82 0.08
CA SER A 122 2.02 7.97 -0.20
C SER A 122 2.31 9.06 0.81
N VAL A 123 2.38 10.30 0.32
CA VAL A 123 2.57 11.51 1.11
C VAL A 123 1.20 12.02 1.50
N GLN A 124 0.98 12.16 2.81
CA GLN A 124 -0.25 12.74 3.33
C GLN A 124 -0.05 14.25 3.50
N PRO A 125 -0.94 15.11 2.97
CA PRO A 125 -0.87 16.55 3.18
C PRO A 125 -1.16 16.89 4.66
N GLU A 126 -0.54 17.96 5.17
CA GLU A 126 -0.78 18.43 6.55
C GLU A 126 -2.20 18.98 6.74
N SER A 127 -2.73 19.67 5.72
CA SER A 127 -4.13 20.14 5.68
C SER A 127 -5.02 19.15 4.93
N ARG A 128 -6.19 18.81 5.50
CA ARG A 128 -7.19 17.95 4.85
C ARG A 128 -7.91 18.69 3.71
N GLY A 129 -7.57 18.34 2.47
CA GLY A 129 -8.40 18.52 1.26
C GLY A 129 -8.77 19.95 0.86
N ASP A 130 -9.52 20.04 -0.25
CA ASP A 130 -10.25 21.25 -0.63
C ASP A 130 -11.25 21.65 0.48
N PHE A 131 -11.66 22.92 0.53
CA PHE A 131 -12.74 23.38 1.40
C PHE A 131 -14.00 22.51 1.20
N ILE A 132 -14.39 21.80 2.26
CA ILE A 132 -15.67 21.09 2.35
C ILE A 132 -16.58 21.99 3.19
N PRO A 133 -17.73 22.44 2.63
CA PRO A 133 -18.70 23.21 3.40
C PRO A 133 -19.20 22.43 4.63
N GLU A 134 -19.72 23.13 5.63
CA GLU A 134 -20.22 22.49 6.86
C GLU A 134 -21.38 21.52 6.54
N PRO A 135 -21.41 20.33 7.17
CA PRO A 135 -22.52 19.39 7.02
C PRO A 135 -23.88 20.02 7.34
N GLU A 136 -24.95 19.47 6.79
CA GLU A 136 -26.34 19.91 7.02
C GLU A 136 -26.65 21.34 6.53
N THR A 137 -25.82 21.88 5.62
CA THR A 137 -26.07 23.16 4.95
C THR A 137 -26.47 22.95 3.48
N ILE A 138 -27.24 23.90 2.92
CA ILE A 138 -27.58 23.92 1.49
C ILE A 138 -26.29 23.95 0.64
N GLU A 139 -25.28 24.69 1.08
CA GLU A 139 -23.99 24.77 0.39
C GLU A 139 -23.29 23.40 0.31
N PHE A 140 -23.38 22.59 1.38
CA PHE A 140 -22.89 21.22 1.38
C PHE A 140 -23.69 20.34 0.41
N GLU A 141 -25.02 20.41 0.44
CA GLU A 141 -25.88 19.64 -0.47
C GLU A 141 -25.59 19.98 -1.95
N GLU A 142 -25.46 21.27 -2.27
CA GLU A 142 -25.11 21.74 -3.62
C GLU A 142 -23.69 21.34 -4.03
N TRP A 143 -22.73 21.39 -3.10
CA TRP A 143 -21.38 20.90 -3.34
C TRP A 143 -21.38 19.41 -3.65
N VAL A 144 -22.13 18.60 -2.88
CA VAL A 144 -22.30 17.16 -3.10
C VAL A 144 -22.96 16.91 -4.46
N ALA A 145 -24.08 17.56 -4.76
CA ALA A 145 -24.81 17.39 -6.02
C ALA A 145 -23.94 17.72 -7.24
N ARG A 146 -23.09 18.75 -7.16
CA ARG A 146 -22.12 19.09 -8.22
C ARG A 146 -21.05 18.02 -8.39
N LYS A 147 -20.57 17.41 -7.30
CA LYS A 147 -19.55 16.35 -7.36
C LYS A 147 -20.15 15.02 -7.85
N ASP A 148 -21.43 14.77 -7.60
CA ASP A 148 -22.17 13.55 -7.96
C ASP A 148 -22.72 13.55 -9.40
N ASN A 149 -22.36 14.54 -10.22
CA ASN A 149 -22.78 14.59 -11.61
C ASN A 149 -22.01 13.64 -12.55
N LYS A 150 -21.02 12.90 -12.03
CA LYS A 150 -20.24 11.97 -12.83
C LYS A 150 -21.09 10.74 -13.17
N ARG A 151 -20.96 10.28 -14.40
CA ARG A 151 -21.60 9.05 -14.89
C ARG A 151 -20.53 8.08 -15.34
N ALA A 152 -20.76 6.79 -15.10
CA ALA A 152 -19.84 5.75 -15.52
C ALA A 152 -19.80 5.72 -17.05
N LEU A 153 -18.61 5.88 -17.62
CA LEU A 153 -18.38 5.69 -19.05
C LEU A 153 -18.14 4.21 -19.36
N GLU A 154 -17.31 3.56 -18.56
CA GLU A 154 -16.88 2.18 -18.75
C GLU A 154 -16.42 1.58 -17.41
N LEU A 155 -16.56 0.25 -17.27
CA LEU A 155 -15.95 -0.53 -16.20
C LEU A 155 -14.58 -1.03 -16.65
N LEU A 156 -13.51 -0.47 -16.08
CA LEU A 156 -12.14 -0.92 -16.35
C LEU A 156 -11.73 -2.02 -15.36
N GLY A 157 -11.63 -3.25 -15.83
CA GLY A 157 -11.09 -4.37 -15.06
C GLY A 157 -9.56 -4.33 -14.99
N VAL A 158 -9.00 -4.63 -13.82
CA VAL A 158 -7.56 -4.82 -13.63
C VAL A 158 -7.24 -6.30 -13.73
N GLY A 159 -6.42 -6.68 -14.71
CA GLY A 159 -5.93 -8.04 -14.86
C GLY A 159 -4.97 -8.41 -13.72
N LEU A 160 -5.28 -9.48 -12.99
CA LEU A 160 -4.43 -10.02 -11.92
C LEU A 160 -3.86 -11.38 -12.35
N PRO A 161 -2.64 -11.74 -11.91
CA PRO A 161 -2.16 -13.12 -12.04
C PRO A 161 -3.15 -14.10 -11.42
N ASN A 162 -3.37 -15.26 -12.04
CA ASN A 162 -4.28 -16.29 -11.52
C ASN A 162 -3.67 -17.10 -10.36
N ASN A 163 -2.35 -17.26 -10.34
CA ASN A 163 -1.60 -18.00 -9.34
C ASN A 163 -1.29 -17.15 -8.09
N ARG A 164 -2.30 -16.49 -7.53
CA ARG A 164 -2.15 -15.70 -6.28
C ARG A 164 -1.92 -16.63 -5.11
N LYS A 165 -0.89 -16.35 -4.31
CA LYS A 165 -0.65 -17.05 -3.04
C LYS A 165 -1.22 -16.24 -1.90
N GLU A 166 -1.94 -16.90 -1.00
CA GLU A 166 -2.32 -16.30 0.28
C GLU A 166 -1.07 -15.92 1.07
N ILE A 167 -1.17 -14.85 1.88
CA ILE A 167 -0.08 -14.46 2.77
C ILE A 167 0.19 -15.59 3.76
N LEU A 168 -0.84 -16.15 4.39
CA LEU A 168 -0.77 -17.34 5.24
C LEU A 168 -1.96 -18.24 4.93
N ASP A 169 -1.72 -19.54 4.83
CA ASP A 169 -2.77 -20.54 4.69
C ASP A 169 -3.38 -20.77 6.08
N THR A 170 -4.58 -20.25 6.31
CA THR A 170 -5.24 -20.33 7.63
C THR A 170 -5.46 -21.75 8.12
N SER A 171 -5.44 -22.76 7.24
CA SER A 171 -5.57 -24.18 7.58
C SER A 171 -4.24 -24.87 7.94
N LYS A 172 -3.10 -24.22 7.69
CA LYS A 172 -1.76 -24.80 7.92
C LYS A 172 -0.86 -23.95 8.79
N ASP A 173 -1.06 -22.64 8.79
CA ASP A 173 -0.21 -21.67 9.46
C ASP A 173 -0.74 -21.26 10.85
N PHE A 174 -1.46 -22.15 11.55
CA PHE A 174 -2.10 -21.86 12.84
C PHE A 174 -1.16 -21.27 13.88
N ASP A 175 0.06 -21.82 14.02
CA ASP A 175 1.04 -21.32 14.98
C ASP A 175 1.55 -19.92 14.64
N LYS A 176 1.78 -19.64 13.35
CA LYS A 176 2.20 -18.31 12.91
C LYS A 176 1.09 -17.29 13.16
N ILE A 177 -0.16 -17.65 12.88
CA ILE A 177 -1.33 -16.83 13.17
C ILE A 177 -1.46 -16.59 14.69
N ARG A 178 -1.24 -17.62 15.51
CA ARG A 178 -1.22 -17.51 16.98
C ARG A 178 -0.16 -16.52 17.44
N ILE A 179 1.05 -16.57 16.91
CA ILE A 179 2.14 -15.63 17.23
C ILE A 179 1.77 -14.19 16.85
N LEU A 180 1.20 -13.97 15.66
CA LEU A 180 0.78 -12.63 15.24
C LEU A 180 -0.29 -12.05 16.17
N LYS A 181 -1.31 -12.86 16.52
CA LYS A 181 -2.36 -12.47 17.47
C LYS A 181 -1.79 -12.16 18.86
N LEU A 182 -0.86 -12.98 19.33
CA LEU A 182 -0.21 -12.80 20.63
C LEU A 182 0.62 -11.52 20.67
N LEU A 183 1.42 -11.26 19.63
CA LEU A 183 2.15 -10.01 19.45
C LEU A 183 1.19 -8.82 19.46
N TYR A 184 0.12 -8.88 18.69
CA TYR A 184 -0.88 -7.81 18.60
C TYR A 184 -1.48 -7.49 19.97
N ASN A 185 -1.92 -8.51 20.71
CA ASN A 185 -2.51 -8.35 22.04
C ASN A 185 -1.52 -7.82 23.10
N LYS A 186 -0.21 -7.95 22.85
CA LYS A 186 0.87 -7.47 23.73
C LYS A 186 1.47 -6.13 23.25
N GLY A 187 0.75 -5.36 22.44
CA GLY A 187 1.18 -4.04 21.96
C GLY A 187 2.10 -4.09 20.74
N GLY A 188 2.13 -5.22 20.03
CA GLY A 188 2.80 -5.39 18.73
C GLY A 188 4.31 -5.51 18.78
N LYS A 189 4.92 -5.68 19.95
CA LYS A 189 6.38 -5.75 20.13
C LYS A 189 6.77 -6.81 21.15
N ALA A 190 7.76 -7.63 20.83
CA ALA A 190 8.41 -8.54 21.76
C ALA A 190 9.91 -8.27 21.81
N ASP A 191 10.52 -8.30 23.00
CA ASP A 191 11.96 -8.04 23.13
C ASP A 191 12.84 -9.15 22.56
N SER A 192 12.32 -10.37 22.41
CA SER A 192 13.04 -11.51 21.84
C SER A 192 12.11 -12.65 21.43
N ILE A 193 12.64 -13.62 20.68
CA ILE A 193 12.00 -14.91 20.43
C ILE A 193 11.66 -15.65 21.73
N LYS A 194 12.52 -15.55 22.76
CA LYS A 194 12.25 -16.17 24.07
C LYS A 194 10.99 -15.61 24.72
N SER A 195 10.72 -14.31 24.53
CA SER A 195 9.50 -13.67 25.04
C SER A 195 8.25 -14.24 24.36
N LEU A 196 8.32 -14.48 23.04
CA LEU A 196 7.23 -15.11 22.29
C LEU A 196 6.92 -16.52 22.80
N ILE A 197 7.94 -17.35 22.98
CA ILE A 197 7.79 -18.72 23.52
C ILE A 197 7.12 -18.69 24.89
N LYS A 198 7.61 -17.82 25.79
CA LYS A 198 7.02 -17.67 27.13
C LYS A 198 5.56 -17.20 27.08
N TRP A 199 5.24 -16.24 26.21
CA TRP A 199 3.86 -15.75 26.06
C TRP A 199 2.91 -16.80 25.50
N SER A 200 3.43 -17.75 24.71
CA SER A 200 2.68 -18.91 24.23
C SER A 200 2.46 -19.98 25.31
N GLY A 201 3.01 -19.81 26.51
CA GLY A 201 2.95 -20.81 27.59
C GLY A 201 3.88 -22.00 27.40
N GLU A 202 4.86 -21.89 26.50
CA GLU A 202 5.79 -22.98 26.18
C GLU A 202 7.13 -22.81 26.92
N GLU A 203 7.81 -23.92 27.19
CA GLU A 203 9.15 -23.88 27.78
C GLU A 203 10.21 -23.43 26.78
N VAL A 204 11.20 -22.70 27.26
CA VAL A 204 12.27 -22.14 26.44
C VAL A 204 13.37 -23.18 26.20
N THR A 205 13.07 -24.17 25.37
CA THR A 205 14.00 -25.23 24.94
C THR A 205 14.78 -24.85 23.67
N ALA A 206 15.82 -25.61 23.33
CA ALA A 206 16.55 -25.41 22.07
C ALA A 206 15.65 -25.67 20.85
N ILE A 207 14.78 -26.68 20.94
CA ILE A 207 13.82 -27.07 19.90
C ILE A 207 12.81 -25.95 19.66
N ASN A 208 12.18 -25.43 20.71
CA ASN A 208 11.19 -24.35 20.59
C ASN A 208 11.83 -23.06 20.07
N LYS A 209 13.07 -22.74 20.48
CA LYS A 209 13.80 -21.60 19.91
C LYS A 209 14.03 -21.73 18.41
N ALA A 210 14.44 -22.90 17.94
CA ALA A 210 14.66 -23.15 16.52
C ALA A 210 13.34 -23.00 15.73
N GLN A 211 12.26 -23.59 16.25
CA GLN A 211 10.94 -23.54 15.63
C GLN A 211 10.40 -22.10 15.53
N TYR A 212 10.43 -21.34 16.63
CA TYR A 212 9.97 -19.94 16.62
C TYR A 212 10.87 -19.05 15.78
N SER A 213 12.18 -19.30 15.75
CA SER A 213 13.10 -18.57 14.87
C SER A 213 12.74 -18.78 13.40
N ARG A 214 12.34 -20.01 13.02
CA ARG A 214 11.86 -20.31 11.67
C ARG A 214 10.56 -19.58 11.36
N TRP A 215 9.57 -19.66 12.25
CA TRP A 215 8.29 -18.95 12.07
C TRP A 215 8.45 -17.43 11.96
N VAL A 216 9.29 -16.83 12.82
CA VAL A 216 9.61 -15.39 12.75
C VAL A 216 10.28 -15.07 11.41
N SER A 217 11.19 -15.91 10.91
CA SER A 217 11.80 -15.69 9.60
C SER A 217 10.78 -15.73 8.47
N GLU A 218 9.91 -16.73 8.45
CA GLU A 218 8.87 -16.82 7.42
C GLU A 218 7.84 -15.68 7.50
N LEU A 219 7.51 -15.20 8.70
CA LEU A 219 6.62 -14.04 8.89
C LEU A 219 7.28 -12.73 8.46
N GLU A 220 8.59 -12.59 8.66
CA GLU A 220 9.37 -11.44 8.22
C GLU A 220 9.51 -11.42 6.70
N ASP A 221 9.78 -12.56 6.07
CA ASP A 221 9.81 -12.72 4.62
C ASP A 221 8.46 -12.35 3.97
N LYS A 222 7.36 -12.58 4.70
CA LYS A 222 6.00 -12.19 4.30
C LYS A 222 5.65 -10.74 4.62
N GLY A 223 6.56 -9.98 5.23
CA GLY A 223 6.38 -8.58 5.58
C GLY A 223 5.40 -8.32 6.73
N LEU A 224 5.00 -9.35 7.49
CA LEU A 224 4.05 -9.23 8.60
C LEU A 224 4.74 -8.80 9.90
N ILE A 225 6.04 -9.04 10.00
CA ILE A 225 6.88 -8.58 11.11
C ILE A 225 8.20 -8.03 10.59
N GLN A 226 8.90 -7.30 11.44
CA GLN A 226 10.27 -6.86 11.21
C GLN A 226 11.10 -7.08 12.47
N ARG A 227 12.41 -7.34 12.30
CA ARG A 227 13.37 -7.36 13.41
C ARG A 227 14.10 -6.04 13.56
N GLU A 228 14.12 -5.51 14.78
CA GLU A 228 14.96 -4.35 15.14
C GLU A 228 16.19 -4.86 15.91
N TYR A 229 17.38 -4.54 15.41
CA TYR A 229 18.64 -4.86 16.07
C TYR A 229 18.97 -3.76 17.09
N ARG A 230 18.90 -4.10 18.38
CA ARG A 230 19.43 -3.24 19.46
C ARG A 230 20.49 -4.00 20.25
N GLY A 231 21.75 -3.81 19.87
CA GLY A 231 22.89 -4.50 20.47
C GLY A 231 22.78 -6.02 20.32
N ARG A 232 22.74 -6.75 21.45
CA ARG A 232 22.60 -8.23 21.47
C ARG A 232 21.16 -8.72 21.35
N ASN A 233 20.15 -7.84 21.49
CA ASN A 233 18.75 -8.22 21.45
C ASN A 233 18.15 -7.99 20.05
N ARG A 234 17.37 -8.98 19.61
CA ARG A 234 16.59 -8.94 18.36
C ARG A 234 15.13 -8.81 18.73
N ARG A 235 14.61 -7.58 18.69
CA ARG A 235 13.19 -7.33 18.92
C ARG A 235 12.40 -7.83 17.73
N VAL A 236 11.21 -8.35 17.99
CA VAL A 236 10.23 -8.77 16.97
C VAL A 236 9.05 -7.81 17.03
N ILE A 237 8.76 -7.14 15.92
CA ILE A 237 7.78 -6.05 15.86
C ILE A 237 6.78 -6.33 14.73
N LEU A 238 5.48 -6.18 14.99
CA LEU A 238 4.47 -6.21 13.92
C LEU A 238 4.65 -5.00 13.00
N THR A 239 4.63 -5.23 11.69
CA THR A 239 4.50 -4.16 10.70
C THR A 239 3.06 -3.64 10.69
N GLU A 240 2.81 -2.52 10.01
CA GLU A 240 1.44 -2.05 9.77
C GLU A 240 0.61 -3.09 9.01
N LEU A 241 1.21 -3.78 8.03
CA LEU A 241 0.58 -4.92 7.35
C LEU A 241 0.24 -6.04 8.33
N GLY A 242 1.16 -6.40 9.23
CA GLY A 242 0.92 -7.44 10.24
C GLY A 242 -0.23 -7.11 11.18
N LYS A 243 -0.31 -5.87 11.66
CA LYS A 243 -1.42 -5.40 12.49
C LYS A 243 -2.74 -5.46 11.73
N ALA A 244 -2.78 -4.88 10.53
CA ALA A 244 -3.95 -4.87 9.67
C ALA A 244 -4.43 -6.29 9.34
N TYR A 245 -3.50 -7.22 9.10
CA TYR A 245 -3.81 -8.63 8.85
C TYR A 245 -4.49 -9.30 10.05
N VAL A 246 -3.97 -9.09 11.28
CA VAL A 246 -4.58 -9.64 12.49
C VAL A 246 -5.97 -9.04 12.73
N GLU A 247 -6.14 -7.74 12.54
CA GLU A 247 -7.44 -7.08 12.63
C GLU A 247 -8.44 -7.63 11.60
N ALA A 248 -8.00 -7.81 10.35
CA ALA A 248 -8.83 -8.36 9.29
C ALA A 248 -9.34 -9.76 9.67
N LEU A 249 -8.47 -10.63 10.21
CA LEU A 249 -8.88 -11.96 10.69
C LEU A 249 -9.94 -11.90 11.80
N ARG A 250 -9.92 -10.88 12.66
CA ARG A 250 -10.94 -10.69 13.71
C ARG A 250 -12.28 -10.20 13.15
N ARG A 251 -12.24 -9.34 12.13
CA ARG A 251 -13.44 -8.75 11.51
C ARG A 251 -14.22 -9.72 10.61
N VAL A 252 -13.61 -10.82 10.17
CA VAL A 252 -14.31 -11.84 9.35
C VAL A 252 -15.57 -12.34 10.05
N ASP A 253 -15.54 -12.57 11.37
CA ASP A 253 -16.69 -13.09 12.11
C ASP A 253 -17.81 -12.05 12.26
N GLU A 254 -17.45 -10.77 12.36
CA GLU A 254 -18.41 -9.65 12.40
C GLU A 254 -19.17 -9.53 11.07
N ILE A 255 -18.45 -9.65 9.95
CA ILE A 255 -19.03 -9.60 8.60
C ILE A 255 -19.98 -10.78 8.41
N LYS A 256 -19.57 -12.00 8.76
CA LYS A 256 -20.42 -13.21 8.65
C LYS A 256 -21.76 -13.02 9.35
N LYS A 257 -21.75 -12.53 10.59
CA LYS A 257 -22.97 -12.29 11.37
C LYS A 257 -23.91 -11.29 10.66
N LYS A 258 -23.37 -10.15 10.23
CA LYS A 258 -24.15 -9.11 9.54
C LYS A 258 -24.74 -9.61 8.21
N VAL A 259 -23.95 -10.33 7.42
CA VAL A 259 -24.41 -10.89 6.13
C VAL A 259 -25.54 -11.89 6.37
N THR A 260 -25.38 -12.83 7.31
CA THR A 260 -26.42 -13.80 7.64
C THR A 260 -27.71 -13.15 8.13
N GLU A 261 -27.62 -12.05 8.90
CA GLU A 261 -28.80 -11.30 9.33
C GLU A 261 -29.54 -10.66 8.15
N ILE A 262 -28.81 -10.02 7.22
CA ILE A 262 -29.41 -9.39 6.03
C ILE A 262 -30.03 -10.45 5.12
N GLU A 263 -29.32 -11.55 4.85
CA GLU A 263 -29.84 -12.67 4.05
C GLU A 263 -31.12 -13.27 4.66
N ARG A 264 -31.20 -13.34 5.99
CA ARG A 264 -32.41 -13.77 6.70
C ARG A 264 -33.56 -12.78 6.51
N LYS A 265 -33.30 -11.47 6.59
CA LYS A 265 -34.31 -10.42 6.35
C LYS A 265 -34.82 -10.41 4.91
N MET A 266 -33.95 -10.67 3.93
CA MET A 266 -34.33 -10.75 2.51
C MET A 266 -35.13 -12.00 2.16
N LYS A 267 -34.98 -13.09 2.92
CA LYS A 267 -35.71 -14.36 2.72
C LYS A 267 -37.06 -14.42 3.45
N LEU A 268 -37.35 -13.48 4.35
CA LEU A 268 -38.69 -13.36 4.92
C LEU A 268 -39.60 -12.72 3.87
N PRO A 269 -40.74 -13.32 3.51
CA PRO A 269 -41.71 -12.63 2.67
C PRO A 269 -42.09 -11.34 3.38
N GLN A 270 -42.00 -10.21 2.67
CA GLN A 270 -42.61 -8.97 3.13
C GLN A 270 -44.11 -9.28 3.22
N THR A 271 -44.60 -9.52 4.44
CA THR A 271 -46.04 -9.63 4.68
C THR A 271 -46.63 -8.30 4.26
N ILE A 272 -47.23 -8.27 3.09
CA ILE A 272 -48.06 -7.15 2.65
C ILE A 272 -49.28 -7.21 3.56
N GLU A 273 -49.34 -6.32 4.55
CA GLU A 273 -50.60 -6.02 5.23
C GLU A 273 -51.51 -5.36 4.18
N LEU A 274 -52.56 -6.09 3.80
CA LEU A 274 -53.69 -5.61 3.00
C LEU A 274 -54.68 -4.86 3.89
#